data_AF-A0A9X5VC52-F1
#
_entry.id   AF-A0A9X5VC52-F1
#
_cell.length_a   1.000
_cell.length_b   1.000
_cell.length_c   1.000
_cell.angle_alpha   90.00
_cell.angle_beta   90.00
_cell.angle_gamma   90.00
#
_symmetry.space_group_name_H-M   'P 1'
#
loop_
_entity.id
_entity.type
_entity.pdbx_description
1 polymer ?
#
loop_
_entity_poly.entity_id
_entity_poly.type
_entity_poly.pdbx_seq_one_letter_code
_entity_poly.pdbx_strand_id
1 'polypeptide(L)'
;MEKYQDCILEVTDEHVKVRQATIKGYDIGHVGDAINISNPKSKTRRGRVGRGVAQTLLRSREQVTLQNGKLRWLTERESWRLQGIPDEYFDRAKEVTSSNQLYAQAGNGLTVNIAKFIGERMGYEEE
;
A
#
# COMPACT_ATOMS: atom_id res chain seq x y z
N MET A 1 -13.73 -6.81 2.71
CA MET A 1 -12.58 -7.74 2.80
C MET A 1 -12.91 -9.11 2.22
N GLU A 2 -14.15 -9.58 2.39
CA GLU A 2 -14.64 -10.89 1.92
C GLU A 2 -14.23 -11.27 0.49
N LYS A 3 -14.39 -10.36 -0.49
CA LYS A 3 -13.98 -10.61 -1.89
C LYS A 3 -12.47 -10.84 -2.11
N TYR A 4 -11.65 -10.55 -1.11
CA TYR A 4 -10.19 -10.69 -1.15
C TYR A 4 -9.67 -11.83 -0.26
N GLN A 5 -10.55 -12.58 0.42
CA GLN A 5 -10.16 -13.68 1.29
C GLN A 5 -9.47 -14.83 0.53
N ASP A 6 -9.75 -15.01 -0.76
CA ASP A 6 -9.20 -16.14 -1.55
C ASP A 6 -7.64 -16.17 -1.61
N CYS A 7 -6.98 -15.02 -1.36
CA CYS A 7 -5.53 -14.92 -1.30
C CYS A 7 -4.94 -15.02 0.11
N ILE A 8 -5.75 -15.02 1.15
CA ILE A 8 -5.31 -15.13 2.54
C ILE A 8 -5.59 -16.56 3.01
N LEU A 9 -4.54 -17.28 3.40
CA LEU A 9 -4.63 -18.67 3.82
C LEU A 9 -4.83 -18.80 5.33
N GLU A 10 -4.20 -17.92 6.10
CA GLU A 10 -4.20 -17.95 7.56
C GLU A 10 -3.88 -16.55 8.09
N VAL A 11 -4.51 -16.16 9.19
CA VAL A 11 -4.21 -14.94 9.94
C VAL A 11 -4.08 -15.31 11.42
N THR A 12 -2.97 -14.89 12.03
CA THR A 12 -2.70 -15.00 13.46
C THR A 12 -2.30 -13.63 14.01
N ASP A 13 -2.08 -13.53 15.32
CA ASP A 13 -1.60 -12.29 15.94
C ASP A 13 -0.23 -11.84 15.44
N GLU A 14 0.64 -12.79 15.06
CA GLU A 14 2.03 -12.54 14.71
C GLU A 14 2.28 -12.50 13.19
N HIS A 15 1.50 -13.25 12.42
CA HIS A 15 1.75 -13.43 11.00
C HIS A 15 0.49 -13.76 10.19
N VAL A 16 0.61 -13.57 8.88
CA VAL A 16 -0.39 -13.88 7.87
C VAL A 16 0.25 -14.67 6.73
N LYS A 17 -0.39 -15.78 6.35
CA LYS A 17 0.01 -16.57 5.18
C LYS A 17 -0.76 -16.08 3.96
N VAL A 18 -0.02 -15.58 2.97
CA VAL A 18 -0.57 -15.03 1.74
C VAL A 18 -0.23 -15.97 0.59
N ARG A 19 -1.24 -16.37 -0.17
CA ARG A 19 -1.05 -17.22 -1.34
C ARG A 19 -0.20 -16.47 -2.38
N GLN A 20 0.89 -17.09 -2.83
CA GLN A 20 1.82 -16.51 -3.80
C GLN A 20 2.24 -17.57 -4.83
N ALA A 21 2.77 -17.15 -5.98
CA ALA A 21 3.31 -18.03 -7.01
C ALA A 21 4.75 -18.48 -6.69
N THR A 22 4.96 -19.05 -5.50
CA THR A 22 6.24 -19.65 -5.06
C THR A 22 6.13 -21.17 -5.09
N ILE A 23 7.25 -21.90 -5.00
CA ILE A 23 7.26 -23.37 -4.91
C ILE A 23 6.42 -23.86 -3.70
N LYS A 24 6.50 -23.14 -2.57
CA LYS A 24 5.70 -23.42 -1.37
C LYS A 24 4.20 -23.08 -1.55
N GLY A 25 3.86 -22.25 -2.53
CA GLY A 25 2.50 -21.79 -2.82
C GLY A 25 2.01 -20.61 -1.97
N TYR A 26 2.85 -20.10 -1.06
CA TYR A 26 2.56 -18.97 -0.19
C TYR A 26 3.84 -18.21 0.22
N ASP A 27 3.64 -17.04 0.78
CA ASP A 27 4.63 -16.24 1.51
C ASP A 27 4.04 -15.81 2.87
N ILE A 28 4.89 -15.45 3.82
CA ILE A 28 4.51 -15.06 5.18
C ILE A 28 4.80 -13.57 5.36
N GLY A 29 3.77 -12.81 5.73
CA GLY A 29 3.89 -11.43 6.18
C GLY A 29 3.70 -11.30 7.68
N HIS A 30 4.32 -10.28 8.26
CA HIS A 30 4.28 -9.97 9.69
C HIS A 30 3.65 -8.60 9.94
N VAL A 31 3.52 -8.23 11.22
CA VAL A 31 3.09 -6.90 11.62
C VAL A 31 4.05 -5.84 11.03
N GLY A 32 3.49 -4.85 10.36
CA GLY A 32 4.25 -3.79 9.67
C GLY A 32 4.55 -4.07 8.19
N ASP A 33 4.31 -5.29 7.72
CA ASP A 33 4.44 -5.60 6.29
C ASP A 33 3.20 -5.14 5.50
N ALA A 34 3.45 -4.71 4.27
CA ALA A 34 2.40 -4.36 3.33
C ALA A 34 2.08 -5.54 2.40
N ILE A 35 0.80 -5.90 2.33
CA ILE A 35 0.34 -7.08 1.61
C ILE A 35 -0.60 -6.64 0.50
N ASN A 36 -0.19 -6.81 -0.74
CA ASN A 36 -1.05 -6.57 -1.89
C ASN A 36 -2.01 -7.76 -2.08
N ILE A 37 -3.31 -7.49 -2.09
CA ILE A 37 -4.39 -8.46 -2.26
C ILE A 37 -5.27 -8.17 -3.49
N SER A 38 -4.77 -7.40 -4.45
CA SER A 38 -5.50 -6.89 -5.62
C SER A 38 -6.16 -7.95 -6.51
N ASN A 39 -5.56 -9.13 -6.61
CA ASN A 39 -5.90 -10.17 -7.58
C ASN A 39 -6.18 -11.52 -6.89
N PRO A 40 -7.19 -11.61 -6.01
CA PRO A 40 -7.36 -12.72 -5.09
C PRO A 40 -7.65 -14.06 -5.78
N LYS A 41 -8.35 -14.01 -6.93
CA LYS A 41 -8.73 -15.19 -7.72
C LYS A 41 -7.72 -15.58 -8.80
N SER A 42 -6.67 -14.76 -9.00
CA SER A 42 -5.72 -15.00 -10.09
C SER A 42 -4.86 -16.22 -9.81
N LYS A 43 -4.67 -17.09 -10.82
CA LYS A 43 -3.72 -18.21 -10.71
C LYS A 43 -2.27 -17.76 -10.85
N THR A 44 -2.02 -16.62 -11.51
CA THR A 44 -0.68 -16.13 -11.90
C THR A 44 -0.27 -14.80 -11.26
N ARG A 45 -1.21 -13.94 -10.86
CA ARG A 45 -0.95 -12.65 -10.17
C ARG A 45 -1.48 -12.66 -8.73
N ARG A 46 -1.15 -13.67 -7.94
CA ARG A 46 -1.64 -13.81 -6.55
C ARG A 46 -1.08 -12.71 -5.64
N GLY A 47 -1.48 -12.73 -4.37
CA GLY A 47 -1.06 -11.76 -3.36
C GLY A 47 0.47 -11.67 -3.23
N ARG A 48 0.94 -10.54 -2.72
CA ARG A 48 2.37 -10.24 -2.54
C ARG A 48 2.62 -9.67 -1.16
N VAL A 49 3.66 -10.15 -0.50
CA VAL A 49 4.13 -9.59 0.78
C VAL A 49 5.31 -8.66 0.50
N GLY A 50 5.23 -7.44 1.03
CA GLY A 50 6.27 -6.41 0.98
C GLY A 50 6.83 -6.24 2.38
N ARG A 51 8.07 -6.68 2.57
CA ARG A 51 8.72 -6.77 3.89
C ARG A 51 9.23 -5.40 4.33
N GLY A 52 8.52 -4.76 5.26
CA GLY A 52 8.78 -3.38 5.67
C GLY A 52 8.63 -2.33 4.56
N VAL A 53 8.08 -2.70 3.39
CA VAL A 53 7.91 -1.82 2.23
C VAL A 53 6.56 -2.05 1.56
N ALA A 54 5.89 -0.95 1.22
CA ALA A 54 4.69 -1.00 0.39
C ALA A 54 5.05 -1.31 -1.07
N GLN A 55 4.17 -2.04 -1.76
CA GLN A 55 4.27 -2.12 -3.22
C GLN A 55 3.74 -0.81 -3.84
N THR A 56 3.85 -0.67 -5.16
CA THR A 56 3.29 0.47 -5.89
C THR A 56 1.83 0.70 -5.51
N LEU A 57 1.53 1.91 -5.05
CA LEU A 57 0.18 2.35 -4.77
C LEU A 57 -0.57 2.49 -6.09
N LEU A 58 -1.72 1.84 -6.20
CA LEU A 58 -2.63 2.03 -7.33
C LEU A 58 -3.75 2.99 -6.94
N ARG A 59 -4.53 3.43 -7.95
CA ARG A 59 -5.71 4.29 -7.74
C ARG A 59 -6.71 3.66 -6.76
N SER A 60 -6.79 2.33 -6.73
CA SER A 60 -7.68 1.55 -5.87
C SER A 60 -7.00 1.09 -4.59
N ARG A 61 -7.82 0.90 -3.55
CA ARG A 61 -7.40 0.31 -2.27
C ARG A 61 -7.13 -1.18 -2.43
N GLU A 62 -5.86 -1.57 -2.38
CA GLU A 62 -5.43 -2.94 -2.68
C GLU A 62 -4.44 -3.54 -1.69
N GLN A 63 -3.89 -2.73 -0.78
CA GLN A 63 -2.87 -3.16 0.17
C GLN A 63 -3.40 -3.16 1.60
N VAL A 64 -3.11 -4.23 2.33
CA VAL A 64 -3.45 -4.43 3.75
C VAL A 64 -2.20 -4.61 4.59
N THR A 65 -2.31 -4.35 5.88
CA THR A 65 -1.29 -4.64 6.90
C THR A 65 -1.92 -5.49 8.00
N LEU A 66 -1.11 -6.33 8.64
CA LEU A 66 -1.49 -7.04 9.86
C LEU A 66 -1.38 -6.10 11.06
N GLN A 67 -2.43 -6.04 11.87
CA GLN A 67 -2.44 -5.33 13.15
C GLN A 67 -3.33 -6.07 14.14
N ASN A 68 -2.78 -6.47 15.29
CA ASN A 68 -3.51 -7.13 16.38
C ASN A 68 -4.37 -8.32 15.91
N GLY A 69 -3.76 -9.23 15.14
CA GLY A 69 -4.44 -10.42 14.62
C GLY A 69 -5.46 -10.17 13.51
N LYS A 70 -5.57 -8.92 13.03
CA LYS A 70 -6.55 -8.53 12.01
C LYS A 70 -5.87 -7.86 10.84
N LEU A 71 -6.27 -8.26 9.63
CA LEU A 71 -5.91 -7.52 8.44
C LEU A 71 -6.77 -6.26 8.34
N ARG A 72 -6.11 -5.11 8.26
CA ARG A 72 -6.74 -3.87 7.89
C ARG A 72 -6.09 -3.33 6.64
N TRP A 73 -6.85 -2.57 5.89
CA TRP A 73 -6.28 -1.85 4.78
C TRP A 73 -5.34 -0.74 5.24
N LEU A 74 -4.41 -0.37 4.35
CA LEU A 74 -3.79 0.95 4.42
C LEU A 74 -4.88 2.03 4.31
N THR A 75 -4.71 3.08 5.08
CA THR A 75 -5.54 4.29 5.07
C THR A 75 -5.07 5.22 3.96
N GLU A 76 -5.90 6.22 3.65
CA GLU A 76 -5.58 7.28 2.71
C GLU A 76 -4.34 8.04 3.20
N ARG A 77 -4.30 8.37 4.50
CA ARG A 77 -3.17 9.09 5.12
C ARG A 77 -1.87 8.28 5.03
N GLU A 78 -1.92 6.98 5.34
CA GLU A 78 -0.74 6.11 5.20
C GLU A 78 -0.27 6.05 3.74
N SER A 79 -1.19 6.00 2.78
CA SER A 79 -0.86 6.03 1.35
C SER A 79 -0.18 7.34 0.94
N TRP A 80 -0.59 8.47 1.50
CA TRP A 80 0.04 9.77 1.27
C TRP A 80 1.42 9.89 1.91
N ARG A 81 1.57 9.39 3.14
CA ARG A 81 2.87 9.33 3.82
C ARG A 81 3.86 8.43 3.07
N LEU A 82 3.40 7.33 2.48
CA LEU A 82 4.23 6.48 1.61
C LEU A 82 4.75 7.22 0.37
N GLN A 83 4.04 8.23 -0.12
CA GLN A 83 4.51 9.12 -1.18
C GLN A 83 5.43 10.25 -0.67
N GLY A 84 5.67 10.34 0.63
CA GLY A 84 6.44 11.41 1.26
C GLY A 84 5.70 12.75 1.36
N ILE A 85 4.36 12.75 1.21
CA ILE A 85 3.56 13.97 1.28
C ILE A 85 3.34 14.34 2.76
N PRO A 86 3.61 15.60 3.18
CA PRO A 86 3.36 16.03 4.55
C PRO A 86 1.88 15.96 4.92
N ASP A 87 1.60 15.66 6.19
CA ASP A 87 0.23 15.45 6.69
C ASP A 87 -0.67 16.69 6.50
N GLU A 88 -0.11 17.90 6.54
CA GLU A 88 -0.86 19.14 6.32
C GLU A 88 -1.54 19.19 4.95
N TYR A 89 -0.85 18.74 3.89
CA TYR A 89 -1.44 18.69 2.54
C TYR A 89 -2.57 17.65 2.48
N PHE A 90 -2.41 16.52 3.19
CA PHE A 90 -3.47 15.52 3.28
C PHE A 90 -4.70 16.07 4.01
N ASP A 91 -4.50 16.77 5.13
CA ASP A 91 -5.59 17.31 5.94
C ASP A 91 -6.43 18.32 5.14
N ARG A 92 -5.77 19.24 4.43
CA ARG A 92 -6.43 20.17 3.50
C ARG A 92 -7.17 19.45 2.37
N ALA A 93 -6.55 18.44 1.75
CA ALA A 93 -7.19 17.69 0.66
C ALA A 93 -8.42 16.91 1.14
N LYS A 94 -8.35 16.33 2.34
CA LYS A 94 -9.44 15.55 2.94
C LYS A 94 -10.70 16.37 3.21
N GLU A 95 -10.57 17.66 3.47
CA GLU A 95 -11.72 18.57 3.68
C GLU A 95 -12.53 18.79 2.41
N VAL A 96 -11.92 18.65 1.23
CA VAL A 96 -12.51 19.01 -0.07
C VAL A 96 -12.71 17.83 -1.02
N THR A 97 -12.29 16.62 -0.65
CA THR A 97 -12.41 15.44 -1.53
C THR A 97 -12.77 14.16 -0.78
N SER A 98 -13.17 13.15 -1.55
CA SER A 98 -13.58 11.84 -1.00
C SER A 98 -12.38 10.93 -0.74
N SER A 99 -12.52 9.97 0.17
CA SER A 99 -11.51 8.92 0.42
C SER A 99 -11.05 8.20 -0.85
N ASN A 100 -11.97 7.89 -1.77
CA ASN A 100 -11.63 7.25 -3.04
C ASN A 100 -10.74 8.14 -3.90
N GLN A 101 -10.98 9.45 -3.90
CA GLN A 101 -10.12 10.40 -4.61
C GLN A 101 -8.78 10.59 -3.90
N LEU A 102 -8.71 10.54 -2.57
CA LEU A 102 -7.44 10.58 -1.84
C LEU A 102 -6.54 9.38 -2.20
N TYR A 103 -7.10 8.16 -2.29
CA TYR A 103 -6.35 7.00 -2.81
C TYR A 103 -5.93 7.21 -4.26
N ALA A 104 -6.82 7.74 -5.11
CA ALA A 104 -6.52 8.02 -6.50
C ALA A 104 -5.35 9.00 -6.65
N GLN A 105 -5.31 10.04 -5.84
CA GLN A 105 -4.23 11.04 -5.82
C GLN A 105 -2.92 10.40 -5.37
N ALA A 106 -2.92 9.59 -4.30
CA ALA A 106 -1.73 8.87 -3.87
C ALA A 106 -1.22 7.86 -4.91
N GLY A 107 -2.11 7.16 -5.60
CA GLY A 107 -1.74 6.16 -6.62
C GLY A 107 -1.30 6.76 -7.95
N ASN A 108 -1.80 7.94 -8.31
CA ASN A 108 -1.39 8.66 -9.52
C ASN A 108 -0.17 9.59 -9.30
N GLY A 109 0.15 9.89 -8.04
CA GLY A 109 1.20 10.82 -7.66
C GLY A 109 2.61 10.28 -7.84
N LEU A 110 3.56 11.19 -8.00
CA LEU A 110 5.00 10.92 -7.92
C LEU A 110 5.47 11.09 -6.46
N THR A 111 6.33 10.20 -5.99
CA THR A 111 6.92 10.29 -4.63
C THR A 111 7.74 11.57 -4.50
N VAL A 112 7.51 12.33 -3.42
CA VAL A 112 8.09 13.67 -3.19
C VAL A 112 9.61 13.66 -3.28
N ASN A 113 10.27 12.66 -2.68
CA ASN A 113 11.73 12.54 -2.73
C ASN A 113 12.27 12.38 -4.16
N ILE A 114 11.53 11.71 -5.03
CA ILE A 114 11.91 11.53 -6.44
C ILE A 114 11.68 12.84 -7.21
N ALA A 115 10.56 13.51 -6.98
CA ALA A 115 10.28 14.81 -7.57
C ALA A 115 11.35 15.85 -7.22
N LYS A 116 11.73 15.91 -5.93
CA LYS A 116 12.82 16.75 -5.42
C LYS A 116 14.13 16.44 -6.12
N PHE A 117 14.54 15.18 -6.15
CA PHE A 117 15.78 14.76 -6.80
C PHE A 117 15.84 15.15 -8.29
N ILE A 118 14.72 15.01 -9.02
CA ILE A 118 14.64 15.45 -10.42
C ILE A 118 14.76 16.97 -10.52
N GLY A 119 14.07 17.71 -9.64
CA GLY A 119 14.14 19.18 -9.59
C GLY A 119 15.56 19.70 -9.36
N GLU A 120 16.27 19.15 -8.37
CA GLU A 120 17.67 19.48 -8.08
C GLU A 120 18.57 19.23 -9.30
N ARG A 121 18.38 18.11 -10.00
CA ARG A 121 19.12 17.79 -11.25
C ARG A 121 18.80 18.73 -12.41
N MET A 122 17.64 19.36 -12.40
CA MET A 122 17.24 20.37 -13.37
C MET A 122 17.71 21.78 -12.99
N GLY A 123 18.37 21.94 -11.83
CA GLY A 123 18.85 23.24 -11.34
C GLY A 123 17.82 24.03 -10.53
N TYR A 124 16.74 23.39 -10.06
CA TYR A 124 15.85 23.99 -9.07
C TYR A 124 16.45 23.80 -7.68
N GLU A 125 16.64 24.90 -6.95
CA GLU A 125 17.06 24.89 -5.55
C GLU A 125 15.83 24.98 -4.63
N GLU A 126 15.87 24.32 -3.47
CA GLU A 126 14.89 24.59 -2.42
C GLU A 126 15.26 25.91 -1.73
N GLU A 127 14.31 26.85 -1.68
CA GLU A 127 14.42 28.08 -0.89
C GLU A 127 14.53 27.81 0.62
#